data_AF-A0A8H6M7I7-F1
#
_entry.id   AF-A0A8H6M7I7-F1
#
_cell.length_a   1.000
_cell.length_b   1.000
_cell.length_c   1.000
_cell.angle_alpha   90.00
_cell.angle_beta   90.00
_cell.angle_gamma   90.00
#
_symmetry.space_group_name_H-M   'P 1'
#
loop_
_entity.id
_entity.type
_entity.pdbx_description
1 polymer ?
#
loop_
_entity_poly.entity_id
_entity_poly.type
_entity_poly.pdbx_seq_one_letter_code
_entity_poly.pdbx_strand_id
1 'polypeptide(L)' 'MGTLHRMKALLFVLIRAFEFELAVPVEDIGDRSAVVQKPFLRFQPNAGNQ' A
#
# COMPACT_ATOMS: atom_id res chain seq x y z
N MET A 1 -9.20 9.64 20.38
CA MET A 1 -7.81 9.33 20.80
C MET A 1 -6.94 9.17 19.54
N GLY A 2 -6.21 10.23 19.17
CA GLY A 2 -5.82 10.52 17.77
C GLY A 2 -5.00 9.43 17.05
N THR A 3 -5.27 9.18 15.78
CA THR A 3 -4.54 8.20 14.96
C THR A 3 -3.32 8.79 14.26
N LEU A 4 -3.25 10.12 14.14
CA LEU A 4 -2.26 10.83 13.31
C LEU A 4 -0.81 10.67 13.80
N HIS A 5 -0.55 10.87 15.08
CA HIS A 5 0.78 10.73 15.67
C HIS A 5 1.35 9.31 15.54
N ARG A 6 0.51 8.28 15.62
CA ARG A 6 0.92 6.87 15.42
C ARG A 6 1.31 6.60 13.97
N MET A 7 0.52 7.06 13.00
CA MET A 7 0.85 6.92 11.57
C MET A 7 2.16 7.63 11.21
N LYS A 8 2.37 8.83 11.74
CA LYS A 8 3.61 9.59 11.51
C LYS A 8 4.83 8.88 12.11
N ALA A 9 4.73 8.36 13.33
CA ALA A 9 5.82 7.62 13.95
C ALA A 9 6.18 6.36 13.16
N LEU A 10 5.18 5.59 12.70
CA LEU A 10 5.39 4.41 11.86
C LEU A 10 6.09 4.78 10.55
N LEU A 11 5.55 5.77 9.81
CA LEU A 11 6.14 6.20 8.55
C LEU A 11 7.56 6.71 8.72
N PHE A 12 7.84 7.49 9.78
CA PHE A 12 9.18 8.02 10.06
C PHE A 12 10.21 6.90 10.23
N VAL A 13 9.89 5.85 10.98
CA VAL A 13 10.79 4.71 11.18
C VAL A 13 11.00 3.98 9.86
N LEU A 14 9.93 3.68 9.13
CA LEU A 14 10.01 2.92 7.88
C LEU A 14 10.90 3.60 6.84
N ILE A 15 10.65 4.89 6.54
CA ILE A 15 11.41 5.62 5.50
C ILE A 15 12.85 5.93 5.89
N ARG A 16 13.21 5.81 7.18
CA ARG A 16 14.58 6.08 7.66
C ARG A 16 15.41 4.83 7.84
N ALA A 17 14.77 3.68 8.07
CA ALA A 17 15.45 2.42 8.33
C ALA A 17 15.61 1.56 7.06
N PHE A 18 14.82 1.81 6.03
CA PHE A 18 14.77 0.97 4.82
C PHE A 18 14.73 1.82 3.54
N GLU A 19 15.29 1.26 2.47
CA GLU A 19 15.05 1.70 1.10
C GLU A 19 13.92 0.86 0.51
N PHE A 20 13.03 1.48 -0.28
CA PHE A 20 11.86 0.79 -0.83
C PHE A 20 11.87 0.82 -2.36
N GLU A 21 11.46 -0.28 -2.95
CA GLU A 21 11.12 -0.41 -4.35
C GLU A 21 9.77 -1.14 -4.50
N LEU A 22 9.11 -0.97 -5.63
CA LEU A 22 7.86 -1.69 -5.88
C LEU A 22 8.15 -3.17 -6.14
N ALA A 23 7.40 -4.05 -5.48
CA ALA A 23 7.52 -5.50 -5.67
C ALA A 23 7.09 -5.98 -7.07
N VAL A 24 6.33 -5.15 -7.79
CA VAL A 24 5.87 -5.37 -9.16
C VAL A 24 5.93 -4.05 -9.93
N PRO A 25 5.99 -4.06 -11.27
CA PRO A 25 5.82 -2.86 -12.08
C PRO A 25 4.55 -2.10 -11.71
N VAL A 26 4.59 -0.77 -11.75
CA VAL A 26 3.46 0.06 -11.32
C VAL A 26 2.21 -0.19 -12.17
N GLU A 27 2.40 -0.49 -13.44
CA GLU A 27 1.38 -0.84 -14.41
C GLU A 27 0.60 -2.12 -14.05
N ASP A 28 1.17 -3.00 -13.22
CA ASP A 28 0.54 -4.23 -12.73
C ASP A 28 -0.32 -3.99 -11.48
N ILE A 29 -0.23 -2.80 -10.87
CA ILE A 29 -1.03 -2.42 -9.71
C ILE A 29 -2.31 -1.71 -10.22
N GLY A 30 -3.46 -2.32 -9.97
CA GLY A 30 -4.77 -1.74 -10.25
C GLY A 30 -5.41 -1.16 -8.99
N ASP A 31 -6.29 -0.18 -9.15
CA ASP A 31 -7.11 0.36 -8.07
C ASP A 31 -8.59 0.06 -8.32
N ARG A 32 -9.29 -0.42 -7.29
CA ARG A 32 -10.75 -0.62 -7.38
C ARG A 32 -11.44 0.64 -6.87
N SER A 33 -12.17 1.31 -7.76
CA SER A 33 -13.03 2.45 -7.39
C SER A 33 -14.27 1.95 -6.62
N ALA A 34 -14.13 1.82 -5.31
CA ALA A 34 -15.23 1.63 -4.35
C ALA A 34 -15.22 2.78 -3.33
N VAL A 35 -16.04 2.71 -2.28
CA VAL A 35 -16.03 3.70 -1.17
C VAL A 35 -14.63 3.87 -0.57
N VAL A 36 -13.81 2.83 -0.64
CA VAL A 36 -12.37 2.87 -0.36
C VAL A 36 -11.60 2.42 -1.60
N GLN A 37 -10.46 3.05 -1.89
CA GLN A 37 -9.54 2.54 -2.89
C GLN A 37 -8.77 1.36 -2.31
N LYS A 38 -8.87 0.19 -2.95
CA LYS A 38 -8.12 -1.02 -2.61
C LYS A 38 -7.23 -1.42 -3.79
N PRO A 39 -5.89 -1.45 -3.62
CA PRO A 39 -4.99 -1.93 -4.66
C PRO A 39 -5.11 -3.45 -4.86
N PHE A 40 -4.86 -3.92 -6.08
CA PHE A 40 -4.83 -5.34 -6.44
C PHE A 40 -3.88 -5.59 -7.62
N LEU A 41 -3.46 -6.84 -7.82
CA LEU A 41 -2.65 -7.22 -8.99
C LEU A 41 -3.55 -7.39 -10.22
N ARG A 42 -3.29 -6.64 -11.28
CA ARG A 42 -4.12 -6.65 -12.50
C ARG A 42 -4.16 -8.01 -13.20
N PHE A 43 -3.03 -8.72 -13.21
CA PHE A 43 -2.91 -10.04 -13.83
C PHE A 43 -3.43 -11.18 -12.93
N GLN A 44 -3.69 -10.93 -11.65
CA GLN A 44 -4.29 -11.89 -10.71
C GLN A 44 -5.34 -11.20 -9.80
N PRO A 45 -6.46 -10.73 -10.38
CA PRO A 45 -7.45 -9.91 -9.66
C PRO A 45 -8.23 -10.66 -8.56
N ASN A 46 -8.13 -12.00 -8.53
CA ASN A 46 -8.80 -12.88 -7.58
C ASN A 46 -7.83 -13.55 -6.59
N ALA A 47 -6.58 -13.09 -6.46
CA ALA A 47 -5.56 -13.68 -5.58
C ALA A 47 -5.83 -13.56 -4.07
N GLY A 48 -6.99 -13.04 -3.67
CA GLY A 48 -7.34 -12.82 -2.27
C GLY A 48 -6.82 -11.50 -1.72
N ASN A 49 -6.62 -11.44 -0.40
CA ASN A 49 -6.17 -10.24 0.29
C ASN A 49 -4.63 -10.23 0.40
N GLN A 50 -4.03 -9.05 0.24
CA GLN A 50 -2.66 -8.76 0.65
C GLN A 50 -2.60 -8.51 2.16
#